data_AF-U1HLP0-F1
#
_entry.id   AF-U1HLP0-F1
#
_cell.length_a   1.000
_cell.length_b   1.000
_cell.length_c   1.000
_cell.angle_alpha   90.00
_cell.angle_beta   90.00
_cell.angle_gamma   90.00
#
_symmetry.space_group_name_H-M   'P 1'
#
loop_
_entity.id
_entity.type
_entity.pdbx_description
1 polymer ?
#
loop_
_entity_poly.entity_id
_entity_poly.type
_entity_poly.pdbx_seq_one_letter_code
_entity_poly.pdbx_strand_id
1 'polypeptide(L)'
;MENSLEEAISPTAITSPISRLNASSEADADGTSPSSRPSENKLSSTSTSSTQGSETALVLACPDCPDKPTFKHRHQYNRHRKSHDRPAKCKIGECRQSFAWKRDLERHIASKHPQATRHAKFFCPYPSCDRARDGTRGGFPRNDTLTRHLRTHEKRG
;
A
#
# COMPACT_ATOMS: atom_id res chain seq x y z
N MET A 1 22.95 62.28 -58.93
CA MET A 1 21.73 62.55 -58.15
C MET A 1 21.52 61.29 -57.29
N GLU A 2 22.04 61.31 -56.05
CA GLU A 2 21.27 61.15 -54.77
C GLU A 2 20.53 59.80 -54.70
N ASN A 3 20.67 58.89 -53.73
CA ASN A 3 21.03 58.91 -52.30
C ASN A 3 21.17 57.40 -51.87
N SER A 4 22.27 56.87 -51.29
CA SER A 4 22.59 56.71 -49.84
C SER A 4 21.38 56.46 -48.93
N LEU A 5 21.27 55.54 -47.97
CA LEU A 5 22.10 54.54 -47.25
C LEU A 5 21.10 53.60 -46.53
N GLU A 6 21.47 52.37 -46.16
CA GLU A 6 21.31 51.88 -44.77
C GLU A 6 22.02 50.52 -44.54
N GLU A 7 22.55 50.40 -43.33
CA GLU A 7 23.57 49.47 -42.85
C GLU A 7 22.99 48.27 -42.06
N ALA A 8 23.87 47.27 -41.86
CA ALA A 8 23.89 46.24 -40.80
C ALA A 8 22.83 45.11 -40.91
N ILE A 9 23.03 43.87 -40.46
CA ILE A 9 23.65 43.38 -39.22
C ILE A 9 24.14 41.91 -39.41
N SER A 10 25.27 41.59 -38.78
CA SER A 10 26.00 40.30 -38.73
C SER A 10 25.26 39.15 -38.00
N PRO A 11 25.48 37.86 -38.33
CA PRO A 11 24.89 36.74 -37.57
C PRO A 11 25.80 36.29 -36.41
N THR A 12 25.32 36.47 -35.17
CA THR A 12 26.01 36.01 -33.94
C THR A 12 25.61 34.58 -33.59
N ALA A 13 26.56 33.65 -33.67
CA ALA A 13 26.53 32.38 -32.97
C ALA A 13 26.89 32.59 -31.50
N ILE A 14 26.08 32.12 -30.55
CA ILE A 14 26.53 31.99 -29.16
C ILE A 14 26.02 30.66 -28.59
N THR A 15 26.95 29.71 -28.61
CA THR A 15 27.00 28.48 -27.84
C THR A 15 27.03 28.81 -26.34
N SER A 16 26.25 28.06 -25.56
CA SER A 16 26.22 28.11 -24.10
C SER A 16 27.59 27.90 -23.46
N PRO A 17 27.80 28.47 -22.25
CA PRO A 17 28.50 27.72 -21.22
C PRO A 17 27.74 27.64 -19.90
N ILE A 18 28.01 26.50 -19.26
CA ILE A 18 27.51 25.97 -18.00
C ILE A 18 27.80 26.94 -16.85
N SER A 19 26.86 27.06 -15.91
CA SER A 19 27.15 27.55 -14.55
C SER A 19 26.47 26.66 -13.53
N ARG A 20 27.28 25.85 -12.86
CA ARG A 20 26.93 25.16 -11.62
C ARG A 20 27.14 26.15 -10.48
N LEU A 21 26.10 26.44 -9.71
CA LEU A 21 26.24 27.02 -8.38
C LEU A 21 25.35 26.29 -7.39
N ASN A 22 26.01 25.86 -6.32
CA ASN A 22 25.51 25.24 -5.12
C ASN A 22 25.02 26.34 -4.17
N ALA A 23 23.83 26.20 -3.57
CA ALA A 23 23.41 27.02 -2.45
C ALA A 23 22.43 26.24 -1.56
N SER A 24 22.85 26.03 -0.33
CA SER A 24 22.09 25.49 0.78
C SER A 24 21.26 26.58 1.46
N SER A 25 20.02 26.25 1.85
CA SER A 25 19.33 26.78 3.06
C SER A 25 17.97 26.09 3.23
N GLU A 26 17.83 25.16 4.18
CA GLU A 26 17.30 25.34 5.55
C GLU A 26 15.78 25.62 5.61
N ALA A 27 14.99 24.64 6.07
CA ALA A 27 13.70 24.83 6.72
C ALA A 27 13.31 23.56 7.52
N ASP A 28 13.11 23.76 8.82
CA ASP A 28 12.73 22.82 9.86
C ASP A 28 11.32 22.23 9.71
N ALA A 29 11.10 21.01 10.22
CA ALA A 29 10.19 20.73 11.36
C ALA A 29 9.69 19.27 11.42
N ASP A 30 9.91 18.70 12.61
CA ASP A 30 9.07 17.79 13.39
C ASP A 30 8.87 16.31 13.01
N GLY A 31 9.35 15.45 13.93
CA GLY A 31 8.50 14.47 14.60
C GLY A 31 8.29 13.12 13.91
N THR A 32 8.96 12.07 14.42
CA THR A 32 8.32 10.94 15.14
C THR A 32 9.21 9.69 15.14
N SER A 33 9.41 9.18 16.36
CA SER A 33 10.12 7.99 16.82
C SER A 33 10.12 6.73 15.93
N PRO A 34 11.25 5.99 15.86
CA PRO A 34 11.25 4.59 15.46
C PRO A 34 11.24 3.70 16.70
N SER A 35 10.14 2.97 16.92
CA SER A 35 10.14 1.83 17.82
C SER A 35 9.46 0.67 17.11
N SER A 36 10.22 -0.40 16.87
CA SER A 36 9.81 -1.75 17.26
C SER A 36 10.92 -2.75 16.96
N ARG A 37 11.53 -3.21 18.05
CA ARG A 37 12.16 -4.51 18.20
C ARG A 37 11.18 -5.63 17.78
N PRO A 38 11.65 -6.76 17.23
CA PRO A 38 11.00 -8.04 17.47
C PRO A 38 11.67 -8.68 18.69
N SER A 39 10.92 -8.79 19.79
CA SER A 39 11.28 -9.73 20.86
C SER A 39 10.50 -11.00 20.59
N GLU A 40 11.24 -12.07 20.35
CA GLU A 40 10.75 -13.42 20.49
C GLU A 40 10.19 -13.61 21.90
N ASN A 41 9.14 -14.42 22.04
CA ASN A 41 8.97 -15.39 23.11
C ASN A 41 7.88 -16.39 22.70
N LYS A 42 8.27 -17.66 22.74
CA LYS A 42 7.46 -18.85 22.49
C LYS A 42 6.64 -19.20 23.74
N LEU A 43 5.79 -20.20 23.58
CA LEU A 43 5.10 -21.04 24.57
C LEU A 43 3.67 -20.66 24.97
N SER A 44 2.75 -21.42 24.37
CA SER A 44 1.73 -22.27 24.99
C SER A 44 1.20 -21.88 26.37
N SER A 45 -0.13 -21.77 26.47
CA SER A 45 -0.92 -22.43 27.53
C SER A 45 -2.40 -22.42 27.16
N THR A 46 -2.88 -23.58 26.75
CA THR A 46 -4.28 -23.99 26.91
C THR A 46 -4.52 -24.23 28.39
N SER A 47 -5.41 -23.49 29.04
CA SER A 47 -6.03 -23.85 30.32
C SER A 47 -7.30 -23.03 30.57
N THR A 48 -8.43 -23.72 30.41
CA THR A 48 -9.61 -23.78 31.30
C THR A 48 -9.93 -22.66 32.31
N SER A 49 -11.21 -22.24 32.23
CA SER A 49 -12.18 -21.91 33.29
C SER A 49 -12.04 -20.68 34.21
N SER A 50 -13.12 -19.89 34.19
CA SER A 50 -13.78 -19.19 35.30
C SER A 50 -12.98 -18.24 36.18
N THR A 51 -13.28 -16.94 36.06
CA THR A 51 -13.30 -16.04 37.22
C THR A 51 -14.35 -14.96 36.99
N GLN A 52 -15.32 -14.89 37.90
CA GLN A 52 -16.26 -13.77 37.98
C GLN A 52 -15.49 -12.53 38.40
N GLY A 53 -15.62 -11.47 37.61
CA GLY A 53 -15.08 -10.14 37.89
C GLY A 53 -16.00 -9.12 37.25
N SER A 54 -16.78 -8.43 38.08
CA SER A 54 -17.63 -7.31 37.72
C SER A 54 -16.76 -6.11 37.32
N GLU A 55 -16.41 -6.03 36.04
CA GLU A 55 -16.05 -4.77 35.40
C GLU A 55 -17.06 -4.55 34.28
N THR A 56 -17.67 -3.37 34.24
CA THR A 56 -18.52 -2.91 33.16
C THR A 56 -17.68 -2.80 31.89
N ALA A 57 -17.42 -3.94 31.24
CA ALA A 57 -16.80 -3.99 29.93
C ALA A 57 -17.66 -3.12 29.01
N LEU A 58 -17.13 -1.96 28.62
CA LEU A 58 -17.83 -1.02 27.75
C LEU A 58 -18.15 -1.73 26.44
N VAL A 59 -19.39 -2.20 26.35
CA VAL A 59 -19.94 -2.91 25.20
C VAL A 59 -20.11 -1.89 24.08
N LEU A 60 -19.21 -1.90 23.10
CA LEU A 60 -19.26 -0.95 21.97
C LEU A 60 -20.07 -1.57 20.83
N ALA A 61 -21.30 -1.09 20.63
CA ALA A 61 -22.18 -1.50 19.53
C ALA A 61 -22.11 -0.48 18.37
N CYS A 62 -22.34 -0.94 17.13
CA CYS A 62 -22.47 -0.06 15.98
C CYS A 62 -23.94 0.24 15.68
N PRO A 63 -24.36 1.52 15.60
CA PRO A 63 -25.75 1.88 15.35
C PRO A 63 -26.22 1.50 13.94
N ASP A 64 -25.31 1.51 12.95
CA ASP A 64 -25.61 1.18 11.55
C ASP A 64 -25.59 -0.33 11.26
N CYS A 65 -25.28 -1.16 12.26
CA CYS A 65 -25.17 -2.61 12.14
C CYS A 65 -25.76 -3.30 13.37
N PRO A 66 -27.10 -3.31 13.52
CA PRO A 66 -27.76 -3.98 14.64
C PRO A 66 -27.49 -5.49 14.65
N ASP A 67 -27.24 -6.10 13.49
CA ASP A 67 -26.98 -7.54 13.35
C ASP A 67 -25.54 -7.94 13.72
N LYS A 68 -24.65 -6.97 13.99
CA LYS A 68 -23.25 -7.28 14.33
C LYS A 68 -23.08 -7.42 15.84
N PRO A 69 -22.29 -8.43 16.29
CA PRO A 69 -21.98 -8.57 17.69
C PRO A 69 -21.21 -7.34 18.19
N THR A 70 -21.42 -7.05 19.45
CA THR A 70 -20.76 -5.93 20.12
C THR A 70 -19.26 -6.16 20.23
N PHE A 71 -18.50 -5.08 20.10
CA PHE A 71 -17.04 -5.14 20.08
C PHE A 71 -16.51 -5.10 21.51
N LYS A 72 -15.67 -6.08 21.85
CA LYS A 72 -15.00 -6.14 23.16
C LYS A 72 -13.94 -5.05 23.34
N HIS A 73 -13.40 -4.51 22.25
CA HIS A 73 -12.33 -3.52 22.28
C HIS A 73 -12.57 -2.35 21.32
N ARG A 74 -12.20 -1.14 21.77
CA ARG A 74 -12.35 0.12 21.02
C ARG A 74 -11.64 0.13 19.67
N HIS A 75 -10.46 -0.49 19.55
CA HIS A 75 -9.75 -0.57 18.27
C HIS A 75 -10.51 -1.41 17.22
N GLN A 76 -11.24 -2.45 17.65
CA GLN A 76 -12.05 -3.28 16.77
C GLN A 76 -13.28 -2.52 16.29
N TYR A 77 -13.96 -1.82 17.21
CA TYR A 77 -15.06 -0.94 16.89
C TYR A 77 -14.64 0.18 15.92
N ASN A 78 -13.53 0.88 16.20
CA ASN A 78 -13.02 1.94 15.32
C ASN A 78 -12.66 1.40 13.93
N ARG A 79 -12.08 0.20 13.85
CA ARG A 79 -11.79 -0.46 12.58
C ARG A 79 -13.08 -0.80 11.82
N HIS A 80 -14.09 -1.31 12.52
CA HIS A 80 -15.41 -1.58 11.95
C HIS A 80 -16.10 -0.31 11.47
N ARG A 81 -16.12 0.77 12.25
CA ARG A 81 -16.76 2.03 11.84
C ARG A 81 -16.19 2.59 10.54
N LYS A 82 -14.87 2.47 10.32
CA LYS A 82 -14.23 2.84 9.04
C LYS A 82 -14.78 2.07 7.82
N SER A 83 -15.39 0.90 8.03
CA SER A 83 -16.06 0.16 6.95
C SER A 83 -17.35 0.79 6.47
N HIS A 84 -17.93 1.71 7.23
CA HIS A 84 -19.10 2.50 6.83
C HIS A 84 -18.69 3.71 6.00
N ASP A 85 -17.68 4.45 6.47
CA ASP A 85 -17.19 5.66 5.79
C ASP A 85 -16.66 5.37 4.37
N ARG A 86 -16.06 4.18 4.17
CA ARG A 86 -15.46 3.72 2.90
C ARG A 86 -14.77 4.84 2.10
N PRO A 87 -13.83 5.59 2.70
CA PRO A 87 -13.31 6.81 2.11
C PRO A 87 -12.47 6.56 0.84
N ALA A 88 -11.92 5.35 0.68
CA ALA A 88 -11.07 5.01 -0.47
C ALA A 88 -11.92 4.62 -1.68
N LYS A 89 -12.28 5.59 -2.51
CA LYS A 89 -13.07 5.39 -3.75
C LYS A 89 -12.18 5.10 -4.96
N CYS A 90 -12.59 4.15 -5.78
CA CYS A 90 -12.00 3.95 -7.11
C CYS A 90 -12.39 5.12 -8.01
N LYS A 91 -11.43 5.62 -8.79
CA LYS A 91 -11.61 6.75 -9.72
C LYS A 91 -11.32 6.36 -11.17
N ILE A 92 -11.29 5.06 -11.46
CA ILE A 92 -10.91 4.54 -12.77
C ILE A 92 -12.18 4.35 -13.60
N GLY A 93 -12.33 5.19 -14.63
CA GLY A 93 -13.52 5.21 -15.50
C GLY A 93 -14.81 5.31 -14.68
N GLU A 94 -15.79 4.46 -15.02
CA GLU A 94 -17.11 4.41 -14.37
C GLU A 94 -17.16 3.49 -13.13
N CYS A 95 -16.02 3.10 -12.56
CA CYS A 95 -15.99 2.20 -11.41
C CYS A 95 -16.45 2.90 -10.12
N ARG A 96 -17.63 2.51 -9.59
CA ARG A 96 -18.23 3.09 -8.37
C ARG A 96 -17.87 2.38 -7.07
N GLN A 97 -16.80 1.57 -7.07
CA GLN A 97 -16.41 0.81 -5.88
C GLN A 97 -15.68 1.68 -4.86
N SER A 98 -16.03 1.51 -3.58
CA SER A 98 -15.41 2.20 -2.44
C SER A 98 -14.98 1.21 -1.37
N PHE A 99 -13.88 1.50 -0.69
CA PHE A 99 -13.27 0.63 0.30
C PHE A 99 -12.99 1.38 1.60
N ALA A 100 -13.01 0.64 2.71
CA ALA A 100 -12.67 1.15 4.05
C ALA A 100 -11.22 1.66 4.10
N TRP A 101 -10.30 0.97 3.42
CA TRP A 101 -8.88 1.24 3.47
C TRP A 101 -8.26 1.34 2.08
N LYS A 102 -7.24 2.20 1.95
CA LYS A 102 -6.48 2.38 0.70
C LYS A 102 -5.87 1.08 0.18
N ARG A 103 -5.36 0.22 1.07
CA ARG A 103 -4.80 -1.09 0.72
C ARG A 103 -5.78 -1.99 -0.05
N ASP A 104 -7.06 -1.89 0.26
CA ASP A 104 -8.09 -2.71 -0.40
C ASP A 104 -8.49 -2.10 -1.74
N LEU A 105 -8.49 -0.76 -1.83
CA LEU A 105 -8.63 -0.07 -3.10
C LEU A 105 -7.48 -0.42 -4.05
N GLU A 106 -6.23 -0.38 -3.60
CA GLU A 106 -5.07 -0.74 -4.42
C GLU A 106 -5.18 -2.18 -4.94
N ARG A 107 -5.59 -3.11 -4.08
CA ARG A 107 -5.87 -4.50 -4.46
C ARG A 107 -7.02 -4.62 -5.47
N HIS A 108 -8.07 -3.83 -5.30
CA HIS A 108 -9.18 -3.77 -6.24
C HIS A 108 -8.70 -3.29 -7.61
N ILE A 109 -7.93 -2.20 -7.65
CA ILE A 109 -7.34 -1.68 -8.88
C ILE A 109 -6.45 -2.75 -9.53
N ALA A 110 -5.55 -3.38 -8.77
CA ALA A 110 -4.67 -4.44 -9.26
C ALA A 110 -5.40 -5.60 -9.95
N SER A 111 -6.61 -5.92 -9.49
CA SER A 111 -7.37 -7.08 -9.97
C SER A 111 -8.44 -6.75 -10.99
N LYS A 112 -9.09 -5.58 -10.89
CA LYS A 112 -10.19 -5.15 -11.76
C LYS A 112 -9.77 -4.12 -12.80
N HIS A 113 -8.66 -3.44 -12.57
CA HIS A 113 -8.08 -2.44 -13.45
C HIS A 113 -6.58 -2.68 -13.66
N PRO A 114 -6.16 -3.89 -14.09
CA PRO A 114 -4.75 -4.23 -14.26
C PRO A 114 -4.04 -3.32 -15.29
N GLN A 115 -4.77 -2.69 -16.21
CA GLN A 115 -4.23 -1.70 -17.14
C GLN A 115 -3.81 -0.40 -16.46
N ALA A 116 -4.45 -0.06 -15.33
CA ALA A 116 -4.14 1.14 -14.57
C ALA A 116 -2.93 0.95 -13.65
N THR A 117 -2.42 -0.28 -13.52
CA THR A 117 -1.34 -0.59 -12.60
C THR A 117 -0.34 -1.62 -13.13
N ARG A 118 0.93 -1.22 -13.17
CA ARG A 118 2.04 -2.13 -13.50
C ARG A 118 2.54 -2.85 -12.25
N HIS A 119 1.79 -3.84 -11.77
CA HIS A 119 2.25 -4.67 -10.65
C HIS A 119 3.15 -5.82 -11.11
N ALA A 120 4.29 -5.97 -10.44
CA ALA A 120 5.12 -7.16 -10.62
C ALA A 120 4.39 -8.41 -10.10
N LYS A 121 4.53 -9.52 -10.84
CA LYS A 121 4.04 -10.83 -10.41
C LYS A 121 5.05 -11.44 -9.42
N PHE A 122 4.54 -12.18 -8.44
CA PHE A 122 5.31 -12.90 -7.44
C PHE A 122 5.48 -14.36 -7.88
N PHE A 123 6.72 -14.82 -8.03
CA PHE A 123 7.00 -16.18 -8.51
C PHE A 123 7.45 -17.09 -7.37
N CYS A 124 7.21 -18.38 -7.53
CA CYS A 124 7.73 -19.40 -6.63
C CYS A 124 9.27 -19.49 -6.80
N PRO A 125 10.06 -19.57 -5.72
CA PRO A 125 11.51 -19.72 -5.78
C PRO A 125 11.95 -21.14 -6.17
N TYR A 126 11.05 -22.14 -6.07
CA TYR A 126 11.36 -23.53 -6.43
C TYR A 126 11.27 -23.71 -7.96
N PRO A 127 12.37 -24.01 -8.66
CA PRO A 127 12.39 -24.11 -10.14
C PRO A 127 11.55 -25.29 -10.67
N SER A 128 11.36 -26.35 -9.89
CA SER A 128 10.49 -27.48 -10.26
C SER A 128 9.00 -27.20 -10.08
N CYS A 129 8.62 -25.99 -9.64
CA CYS A 129 7.23 -25.65 -9.40
C CYS A 129 6.58 -25.05 -10.66
N ASP A 130 5.36 -25.45 -10.99
CA ASP A 130 4.57 -24.85 -12.08
C ASP A 130 4.41 -23.32 -12.00
N ARG A 131 4.59 -22.74 -10.81
CA ARG A 131 4.51 -21.29 -10.55
C ARG A 131 5.86 -20.62 -10.36
N ALA A 132 6.93 -21.31 -10.71
CA ALA A 132 8.26 -20.74 -10.85
C ALA A 132 8.31 -19.69 -11.95
N ARG A 133 9.43 -18.98 -12.06
CA ARG A 133 9.62 -17.94 -13.08
C ARG A 133 9.60 -18.50 -14.51
N ASP A 134 10.08 -19.72 -14.66
CA ASP A 134 10.10 -20.57 -15.86
C ASP A 134 8.96 -21.60 -15.89
N GLY A 135 8.06 -21.58 -14.91
CA GLY A 135 6.95 -22.52 -14.78
C GLY A 135 5.78 -22.25 -15.73
N THR A 136 4.97 -23.28 -15.97
CA THR A 136 3.86 -23.28 -16.93
C THR A 136 2.66 -22.40 -16.53
N ARG A 137 2.45 -22.15 -15.23
CA ARG A 137 1.28 -21.43 -14.70
C ARG A 137 1.54 -19.96 -14.39
N GLY A 138 2.79 -19.50 -14.49
CA GLY A 138 3.18 -18.12 -14.20
C GLY A 138 3.04 -17.70 -12.73
N GLY A 139 3.39 -16.43 -12.46
CA GLY A 139 3.45 -15.87 -11.11
C GLY A 139 2.11 -15.40 -10.56
N PHE A 140 2.04 -15.32 -9.24
CA PHE A 140 0.89 -14.81 -8.49
C PHE A 140 0.78 -13.28 -8.62
N PRO A 141 -0.44 -12.74 -8.69
CA PRO A 141 -0.64 -11.30 -8.68
C PRO A 141 -0.40 -10.66 -7.30
N ARG A 142 -0.27 -11.47 -6.23
CA ARG A 142 -0.13 -10.98 -4.85
C ARG A 142 0.83 -11.83 -4.01
N ASN A 143 1.55 -11.17 -3.10
CA ASN A 143 2.51 -11.81 -2.20
C ASN A 143 1.83 -12.79 -1.23
N ASP A 144 0.71 -12.43 -0.60
CA ASP A 144 0.03 -13.32 0.36
C ASP A 144 -0.38 -14.67 -0.26
N THR A 145 -0.71 -14.67 -1.55
CA THR A 145 -1.00 -15.89 -2.29
C THR A 145 0.25 -16.73 -2.51
N LEU A 146 1.39 -16.09 -2.83
CA LEU A 146 2.69 -16.75 -2.86
C LEU A 146 3.05 -17.31 -1.48
N THR A 147 2.98 -16.52 -0.40
CA THR A 147 3.29 -16.97 0.96
C THR A 147 2.46 -18.19 1.36
N ARG A 148 1.16 -18.19 1.04
CA ARG A 148 0.28 -19.35 1.28
C ARG A 148 0.69 -20.56 0.44
N HIS A 149 1.13 -20.34 -0.80
CA HIS A 149 1.63 -21.40 -1.66
C HIS A 149 2.95 -22.00 -1.15
N LEU A 150 3.86 -21.19 -0.62
CA LEU A 150 5.14 -21.68 -0.06
C LEU A 150 4.92 -22.71 1.06
N ARG A 151 3.87 -22.57 1.87
CA ARG A 151 3.48 -23.57 2.88
C ARG A 151 3.12 -24.95 2.31
N THR A 152 2.80 -25.03 1.02
CA THR A 152 2.52 -26.32 0.35
C THR A 152 3.81 -27.09 0.06
N HIS A 153 4.95 -26.39 -0.10
CA HIS A 153 6.25 -27.02 -0.24
C HIS A 153 6.76 -27.56 1.10
N GLU A 154 6.51 -26.86 2.20
CA GLU A 154 6.89 -27.30 3.57
C GLU A 154 6.19 -28.60 4.01
N LYS A 155 4.99 -28.88 3.50
CA LYS A 155 4.21 -30.09 3.86
C LYS A 155 4.49 -31.30 2.97
N ARG A 156 5.30 -31.15 1.93
CA ARG A 156 5.61 -32.19 0.94
C ARG A 156 7.07 -32.66 0.99
N GLY A 157 7.83 -32.20 1.99
CA GLY A 157 9.15 -32.71 2.34
C GLY A 157 9.08 -33.79 3.38
#